data_AF-A0A528WTE3-F1
#
_entry.id   AF-A0A528WTE3-F1
#
_cell.length_a   1.000
_cell.length_b   1.000
_cell.length_c   1.000
_cell.angle_alpha   90.00
_cell.angle_beta   90.00
_cell.angle_gamma   90.00
#
_symmetry.space_group_name_H-M   'P 1'
#
loop_
_entity.id
_entity.type
_entity.pdbx_description
1 polymer ?
#
loop_
_entity_poly.entity_id
_entity_poly.type
_entity_poly.pdbx_seq_one_letter_code
_entity_poly.pdbx_strand_id
1 'polypeptide(L)' 'IEAIRAGDVISFAPGEKHWHGAGPKTTMTHVAMQEALDGVHADWLEQVSDEQYGG' A
#
# COMPACT_ATOMS: atom_id res chain seq x y z
N ILE A 1 9.70 2.30 5.15
CA ILE A 1 9.38 2.83 3.81
C ILE A 1 10.29 2.11 2.83
N GLU A 2 9.73 1.55 1.76
CA GLU A 2 10.47 0.86 0.70
C GLU A 2 10.10 1.47 -0.67
N ALA A 3 11.07 1.57 -1.57
CA ALA A 3 10.84 2.12 -2.90
C ALA A 3 10.39 1.02 -3.87
N ILE A 4 9.26 1.25 -4.53
CA ILE A 4 8.68 0.34 -5.54
C ILE A 4 8.92 0.93 -6.94
N ARG A 5 9.33 0.10 -7.89
CA ARG A 5 9.58 0.45 -9.30
C ARG A 5 8.67 -0.34 -10.24
N ALA A 6 8.56 0.15 -11.48
CA ALA A 6 7.79 -0.53 -12.51
C ALA A 6 8.38 -1.93 -12.77
N GLY A 7 7.56 -2.97 -12.63
CA GLY A 7 7.96 -4.37 -12.76
C GLY A 7 8.13 -5.11 -11.43
N ASP A 8 8.19 -4.39 -10.31
CA ASP A 8 8.25 -5.01 -8.98
C ASP A 8 6.93 -5.69 -8.61
N VAL A 9 7.04 -6.78 -7.86
CA VAL A 9 5.90 -7.52 -7.29
C VAL A 9 6.00 -7.46 -5.77
N ILE A 10 4.96 -6.92 -5.14
CA ILE A 10 4.89 -6.77 -3.68
C ILE A 10 3.77 -7.66 -3.15
N SER A 11 4.05 -8.36 -2.05
CA SER A 11 3.11 -9.23 -1.36
C SER A 11 3.05 -8.83 0.10
N PHE A 12 1.86 -8.52 0.60
CA PHE A 12 1.61 -8.28 2.02
C PHE A 12 1.00 -9.53 2.63
N ALA A 13 1.45 -9.91 3.84
CA ALA A 13 0.89 -11.07 4.52
C ALA A 13 -0.56 -10.81 4.97
N PRO A 14 -1.40 -11.84 5.13
CA PRO A 14 -2.75 -11.67 5.68
C PRO A 14 -2.72 -10.94 7.04
N GLY A 15 -3.52 -9.88 7.17
CA GLY A 15 -3.60 -9.06 8.38
C GLY A 15 -2.42 -8.10 8.61
N GLU A 16 -1.44 -8.05 7.70
CA GLU A 16 -0.35 -7.08 7.78
C GLU A 16 -0.86 -5.65 7.56
N LYS A 17 -0.65 -4.78 8.53
CA LYS A 17 -0.93 -3.35 8.38
C LYS A 17 0.09 -2.72 7.45
N HIS A 18 -0.38 -2.19 6.32
CA HIS A 18 0.48 -1.60 5.31
C HIS A 18 -0.16 -0.37 4.67
N TRP A 19 0.67 0.38 3.94
CA TRP A 19 0.25 1.44 3.03
C TRP A 19 1.17 1.43 1.81
N HIS A 20 0.67 1.88 0.67
CA HIS A 20 1.46 2.06 -0.54
C HIS A 20 0.93 3.29 -1.29
N GLY A 21 1.83 4.02 -1.94
CA GLY A 21 1.48 5.27 -2.58
C GLY A 21 2.58 5.80 -3.48
N ALA A 22 2.29 6.93 -4.11
CA ALA A 22 3.23 7.67 -4.94
C ALA A 22 4.43 8.18 -4.12
N GLY A 23 5.57 8.37 -4.79
CA GLY A 23 6.68 9.12 -4.22
C GLY A 23 6.38 10.63 -4.18
N PRO A 24 7.11 11.44 -3.38
CA PRO A 24 6.75 12.84 -3.11
C PRO A 24 6.79 13.75 -4.35
N LYS A 25 7.44 13.32 -5.44
CA LYS A 25 7.62 14.10 -6.68
C LYS A 25 7.27 13.32 -7.95
N THR A 26 6.68 12.14 -7.81
CA THR A 26 6.48 11.19 -8.93
C THR A 26 5.17 10.46 -8.77
N THR A 27 4.40 10.31 -9.86
CA THR A 27 3.21 9.48 -9.86
C THR A 27 3.55 7.99 -9.86
N MET A 28 2.62 7.17 -9.39
CA MET A 28 2.73 5.70 -9.39
C MET A 28 1.39 5.10 -9.80
N THR A 29 1.44 4.07 -10.63
CA THR A 29 0.29 3.23 -10.99
C THR A 29 0.68 1.79 -10.75
N HIS A 30 -0.22 1.01 -10.15
CA HIS A 30 -0.05 -0.41 -9.98
C HIS A 30 -1.39 -1.14 -10.12
N VAL A 31 -1.32 -2.45 -10.32
CA VAL A 31 -2.48 -3.34 -10.22
C VAL A 31 -2.51 -3.87 -8.79
N ALA A 32 -3.66 -3.73 -8.11
CA ALA A 32 -3.90 -4.33 -6.81
C ALA A 32 -4.76 -5.59 -6.99
N MET A 33 -4.34 -6.71 -6.40
CA MET A 33 -5.06 -7.97 -6.43
C MET A 33 -5.19 -8.48 -4.99
N GLN A 34 -6.42 -8.66 -4.53
CA GLN A 34 -6.72 -9.22 -3.22
C GLN A 34 -7.98 -10.07 -3.27
N GLU A 35 -8.00 -11.15 -2.48
CA GLU A 35 -9.18 -11.99 -2.28
C GLU A 35 -10.17 -11.31 -1.31
N ALA A 36 -11.41 -11.81 -1.26
CA ALA A 36 -12.38 -11.40 -0.25
C ALA A 36 -12.46 -12.47 0.84
N LEU A 37 -12.47 -12.05 2.11
CA LEU A 37 -12.87 -12.89 3.24
C LEU A 37 -14.22 -12.37 3.74
N ASP A 38 -15.25 -13.21 3.72
CA ASP A 38 -16.62 -12.83 4.09
C ASP A 38 -17.16 -11.59 3.36
N GLY A 39 -16.74 -11.40 2.10
CA GLY A 39 -17.10 -10.23 1.30
C GLY A 39 -16.34 -8.94 1.64
N VAL A 40 -15.39 -9.00 2.56
CA VAL A 40 -14.52 -7.88 2.94
C VAL A 40 -13.15 -8.06 2.30
N HIS A 41 -12.62 -6.98 1.73
CA HIS A 41 -11.30 -6.95 1.07
C HIS A 41 -10.23 -6.21 1.87
N ALA A 42 -10.62 -5.31 2.77
CA ALA A 42 -9.71 -4.50 3.56
C ALA A 42 -10.40 -3.97 4.82
N ASP A 43 -9.64 -3.90 5.90
CA ASP A 43 -9.97 -3.14 7.10
C ASP A 43 -9.24 -1.80 7.03
N TRP A 44 -9.99 -0.71 6.82
CA TRP A 44 -9.42 0.62 6.79
C TRP A 44 -9.12 1.12 8.20
N LEU A 45 -7.91 1.66 8.39
CA LEU A 45 -7.41 2.18 9.66
C LEU A 45 -7.19 3.70 9.57
N GLU A 46 -6.27 4.24 10.36
CA GLU A 46 -5.94 5.66 10.34
C GLU A 46 -5.17 6.09 9.08
N GLN A 47 -5.19 7.39 8.79
CA GLN A 47 -4.38 7.98 7.73
C GLN A 47 -2.89 7.90 8.08
N VAL A 48 -2.06 7.71 7.05
CA VAL A 48 -0.61 7.87 7.15
C VAL A 48 -0.32 9.35 7.41
N SER A 49 0.33 9.65 8.53
CA SER A 49 0.76 11.01 8.85
C SER A 49 1.92 11.47 7.97
N ASP A 50 2.13 12.80 7.85
CA ASP A 50 3.27 13.36 7.12
C ASP A 50 4.62 12.83 7.64
N GLU A 51 4.73 12.63 8.96
CA GLU A 51 5.93 12.05 9.60
C GLU A 51 6.16 10.59 9.16
N GLN A 52 5.11 9.77 9.12
CA GLN A 52 5.21 8.37 8.64
C GLN A 52 5.48 8.28 7.14
N TYR A 53 4.96 9.23 6.36
CA TYR A 53 5.23 9.34 4.93
C TYR A 53 6.68 9.77 4.66
N GLY A 54 7.32 10.44 5.62
CA GLY A 54 8.73 10.84 5.56
C GLY A 54 8.97 12.31 5.24
N GLY A 55 7.96 13.18 5.42
CA GLY A 55 8.09 14.65 5.46
C GLY A 55 8.90 15.30 4.35
#